data_AF-A0A1A8Q9N7-F1
#
_entry.id   AF-A0A1A8Q9N7-F1
#
_cell.length_a   1.000
_cell.length_b   1.000
_cell.length_c   1.000
_cell.angle_alpha   90.00
_cell.angle_beta   90.00
_cell.angle_gamma   90.00
#
_symmetry.space_group_name_H-M   'P 1'
#
loop_
_entity.id
_entity.type
_entity.pdbx_description
1 polymer ?
#
loop_
_entity_poly.entity_id
_entity_poly.type
_entity_poly.pdbx_seq_one_letter_code
_entity_poly.pdbx_strand_id
1 'polypeptide(L)'
;ARLRMVLAYLFAQLSLWTRGKPGGLLVLGSANVDESLTGYFTKYDCSSADINPIGGVSKTDLKSFLLYCAEKFQLTALTGILAAPPTAELEPLTDGQVTQTDEADMGITYSELSTIGRLRKISKCGPFSMFCKLIHMWKDILSPTEVAQKVKLFFRRYSANRHKMTTITPSYHAESYSPDDNRFDLRPFLYNTRWPWQFRCIDNQLAQMAPKAPNH
;
A
#
# COMPACT_ATOMS: atom_id res chain seq x y z
N ALA A 1 -9.80 0.24 -15.04
CA ALA A 1 -9.60 1.18 -13.91
C ALA A 1 -10.10 2.60 -14.21
N ARG A 2 -9.45 3.40 -15.08
CA ARG A 2 -9.78 4.83 -15.29
C ARG A 2 -11.21 5.14 -15.75
N LEU A 3 -11.80 4.28 -16.58
CA LEU A 3 -13.20 4.44 -17.00
C LEU A 3 -14.17 4.44 -15.81
N ARG A 4 -13.87 3.67 -14.74
CA ARG A 4 -14.68 3.68 -13.51
C ARG A 4 -14.66 5.04 -12.81
N MET A 5 -13.52 5.75 -12.83
CA MET A 5 -13.41 7.12 -12.31
C MET A 5 -14.26 8.09 -13.14
N VAL A 6 -14.15 8.02 -14.48
CA VAL A 6 -14.96 8.86 -15.38
C VAL A 6 -16.46 8.67 -15.11
N LEU A 7 -16.90 7.42 -14.98
CA LEU A 7 -18.29 7.11 -14.64
C LEU A 7 -18.67 7.59 -13.25
N ALA A 8 -17.80 7.43 -12.24
CA ALA A 8 -18.06 7.92 -10.88
C ALA A 8 -18.33 9.44 -10.88
N TYR A 9 -17.52 10.21 -11.58
CA TYR A 9 -17.72 11.66 -11.72
C TYR A 9 -18.95 12.03 -12.56
N LEU A 10 -19.25 11.27 -13.62
CA LEU A 10 -20.49 11.44 -14.39
C LEU A 10 -21.73 11.29 -13.49
N PHE A 11 -21.77 10.25 -12.67
CA PHE A 11 -22.87 10.06 -11.72
C PHE A 11 -22.87 11.11 -10.62
N ALA A 12 -21.70 11.50 -10.10
CA ALA A 12 -21.61 12.53 -9.09
C ALA A 12 -22.21 13.88 -9.57
N GLN A 13 -21.99 14.20 -10.84
CA GLN A 13 -22.47 15.44 -11.44
C GLN A 13 -23.93 15.39 -11.88
N LEU A 14 -24.40 14.25 -12.42
CA LEU A 14 -25.72 14.18 -13.09
C LEU A 14 -26.76 13.35 -12.37
N SER A 15 -26.40 12.49 -11.40
CA SER A 15 -27.38 11.58 -10.78
C SER A 15 -28.48 12.31 -10.00
N LEU A 16 -28.19 13.47 -9.38
CA LEU A 16 -29.23 14.27 -8.74
C LEU A 16 -30.12 14.96 -9.78
N TRP A 17 -29.51 15.49 -10.84
CA TRP A 17 -30.22 16.14 -11.94
C TRP A 17 -31.20 15.20 -12.63
N THR A 18 -30.80 13.96 -12.96
CA THR A 18 -31.70 12.97 -13.57
C THR A 18 -32.86 12.56 -12.66
N ARG A 19 -32.75 12.83 -11.36
CA ARG A 19 -33.78 12.60 -10.35
C ARG A 19 -34.58 13.86 -10.01
N GLY A 20 -34.44 14.94 -10.79
CA GLY A 20 -35.12 16.22 -10.55
C GLY A 20 -34.68 16.93 -9.27
N LYS A 21 -33.50 16.59 -8.72
CA LYS A 21 -32.96 17.17 -7.49
C LYS A 21 -31.84 18.17 -7.83
N PRO A 22 -31.73 19.31 -7.11
CA PRO A 22 -30.64 20.25 -7.30
C PRO A 22 -29.33 19.72 -6.69
N GLY A 23 -28.20 20.28 -7.13
CA GLY A 23 -26.87 20.02 -6.58
C GLY A 23 -26.06 18.92 -7.26
N GLY A 24 -24.92 18.58 -6.67
CA GLY A 24 -24.01 17.50 -7.09
C GLY A 24 -23.52 16.70 -5.87
N LEU A 25 -22.84 15.59 -6.12
CA LEU A 25 -22.30 14.70 -5.09
C LEU A 25 -20.78 14.84 -5.00
N LEU A 26 -20.22 14.62 -3.80
CA LEU A 26 -18.78 14.41 -3.63
C LEU A 26 -18.45 12.95 -3.94
N VAL A 27 -17.38 12.74 -4.72
CA VAL A 27 -16.81 11.42 -4.99
C VAL A 27 -15.91 11.03 -3.82
N LEU A 28 -16.16 9.86 -3.23
CA LEU A 28 -15.35 9.30 -2.15
C LEU A 28 -14.34 8.29 -2.70
N GLY A 29 -13.08 8.46 -2.31
CA GLY A 29 -12.03 7.48 -2.56
C GLY A 29 -12.00 6.38 -1.49
N SER A 30 -11.33 5.27 -1.80
CA SER A 30 -11.22 4.12 -0.92
C SER A 30 -9.83 3.47 -0.87
N ALA A 31 -8.79 4.17 -1.33
CA ALA A 31 -7.42 3.73 -1.14
C ALA A 31 -7.08 3.72 0.35
N ASN A 32 -6.27 2.77 0.82
CA ASN A 32 -5.75 2.74 2.19
C ASN A 32 -4.29 3.21 2.25
N VAL A 33 -3.77 3.39 3.46
CA VAL A 33 -2.42 3.96 3.67
C VAL A 33 -1.31 3.04 3.15
N ASP A 34 -1.49 1.72 3.18
CA ASP A 34 -0.48 0.73 2.80
C ASP A 34 -0.33 0.66 1.27
N GLU A 35 -1.44 0.62 0.54
CA GLU A 35 -1.48 0.70 -0.93
C GLU A 35 -0.95 2.06 -1.43
N SER A 36 -1.31 3.13 -0.72
CA SER A 36 -0.81 4.48 -1.03
C SER A 36 0.72 4.55 -0.87
N LEU A 37 1.26 3.93 0.18
CA LEU A 37 2.70 3.93 0.47
C LEU A 37 3.51 3.22 -0.63
N THR A 38 3.02 2.09 -1.13
CA THR A 38 3.69 1.34 -2.21
C THR A 38 3.36 1.89 -3.60
N GLY A 39 2.34 2.74 -3.69
CA GLY A 39 1.76 3.21 -4.95
C GLY A 39 1.09 2.10 -5.74
N TYR A 40 0.52 1.12 -5.04
CA TYR A 40 -0.21 -0.02 -5.60
C TYR A 40 -1.65 0.39 -5.96
N PHE A 41 -1.75 1.27 -6.96
CA PHE A 41 -3.01 1.71 -7.56
C PHE A 41 -2.75 2.27 -8.96
N THR A 42 -3.79 2.41 -9.79
CA THR A 42 -3.63 3.02 -11.11
C THR A 42 -3.74 4.54 -10.97
N LYS A 43 -2.73 5.29 -11.44
CA LYS A 43 -2.79 6.75 -11.42
C LYS A 43 -4.02 7.22 -12.23
N TYR A 44 -4.89 8.02 -11.58
CA TYR A 44 -6.17 8.51 -12.10
C TYR A 44 -7.27 7.44 -12.30
N ASP A 45 -7.28 6.40 -11.46
CA ASP A 45 -8.48 5.56 -11.27
C ASP A 45 -9.33 6.07 -10.10
N CYS A 46 -10.18 5.22 -9.51
CA CYS A 46 -11.01 5.59 -8.36
C CYS A 46 -10.21 5.88 -7.06
N SER A 47 -8.88 5.74 -7.07
CA SER A 47 -7.98 6.34 -6.07
C SER A 47 -7.91 7.87 -6.16
N SER A 48 -8.31 8.45 -7.29
CA SER A 48 -8.52 9.88 -7.52
C SER A 48 -10.01 10.22 -7.37
N ALA A 49 -10.33 10.92 -6.30
CA ALA A 49 -11.65 11.33 -5.86
C ALA A 49 -11.56 12.72 -5.21
N ASP A 50 -12.65 13.23 -4.64
CA ASP A 50 -12.65 14.55 -4.00
C ASP A 50 -12.03 14.49 -2.60
N ILE A 51 -12.41 13.47 -1.83
CA ILE A 51 -11.88 13.18 -0.49
C ILE A 51 -11.80 11.66 -0.26
N ASN A 52 -10.88 11.21 0.60
CA ASN A 52 -10.75 9.81 0.98
C ASN A 52 -10.77 9.65 2.52
N PRO A 53 -11.87 9.14 3.10
CA PRO A 53 -12.01 9.00 4.55
C PRO A 53 -11.12 7.89 5.16
N ILE A 54 -10.68 6.92 4.35
CA ILE A 54 -9.90 5.77 4.83
C ILE A 54 -8.44 5.77 4.35
N GLY A 55 -8.02 6.80 3.60
CA GLY A 55 -6.66 6.90 3.05
C GLY A 55 -5.54 6.96 4.08
N GLY A 56 -5.86 7.34 5.31
CA GLY A 56 -4.93 7.32 6.43
C GLY A 56 -4.97 6.06 7.30
N VAL A 57 -5.76 5.04 6.97
CA VAL A 57 -5.99 3.84 7.81
C VAL A 57 -5.28 2.61 7.21
N SER A 58 -4.70 1.76 8.07
CA SER A 58 -4.05 0.51 7.67
C SER A 58 -5.05 -0.53 7.14
N LYS A 59 -4.61 -1.42 6.24
CA LYS A 59 -5.44 -2.52 5.75
C LYS A 59 -5.86 -3.45 6.90
N THR A 60 -4.98 -3.67 7.87
CA THR A 60 -5.27 -4.47 9.06
C THR A 60 -6.37 -3.86 9.92
N ASP A 61 -6.33 -2.55 10.15
CA ASP A 61 -7.35 -1.87 10.95
C ASP A 61 -8.68 -1.77 10.20
N LEU A 62 -8.65 -1.63 8.86
CA LEU A 62 -9.87 -1.70 8.05
C LEU A 62 -10.57 -3.05 8.20
N LYS A 63 -9.83 -4.17 8.18
CA LYS A 63 -10.42 -5.50 8.42
C LYS A 63 -11.03 -5.60 9.83
N SER A 64 -10.30 -5.15 10.85
CA SER A 64 -10.79 -5.12 12.24
C SER A 64 -12.03 -4.24 12.40
N PHE A 65 -12.07 -3.09 11.72
CA PHE A 65 -13.22 -2.19 11.74
C PHE A 65 -14.46 -2.79 11.06
N LEU A 66 -14.28 -3.49 9.94
CA LEU A 66 -15.38 -4.20 9.28
C LEU A 66 -15.94 -5.32 10.16
N LEU A 67 -15.09 -6.08 10.85
CA LEU A 67 -15.52 -7.09 11.83
C LEU A 67 -16.34 -6.45 12.95
N TYR A 68 -15.83 -5.36 13.54
CA TYR A 68 -16.55 -4.60 14.55
C TYR A 68 -17.91 -4.12 14.03
N CYS A 69 -17.99 -3.62 12.79
CA CYS A 69 -19.25 -3.16 12.21
C CYS A 69 -20.25 -4.30 11.97
N ALA A 70 -19.77 -5.47 11.57
CA ALA A 70 -20.61 -6.65 11.38
C ALA A 70 -21.30 -7.04 12.70
N GLU A 71 -20.56 -7.05 13.80
CA GLU A 71 -21.06 -7.40 15.13
C GLU A 71 -21.89 -6.27 15.76
N LYS A 72 -21.39 -5.03 15.73
CA LYS A 72 -22.00 -3.91 16.44
C LYS A 72 -23.24 -3.37 15.75
N PHE A 73 -23.20 -3.24 14.43
CA PHE A 73 -24.28 -2.67 13.62
C PHE A 73 -25.10 -3.74 12.89
N GLN A 74 -24.81 -5.02 13.11
CA GLN A 74 -25.54 -6.16 12.54
C GLN A 74 -25.57 -6.14 11.00
N LEU A 75 -24.48 -5.65 10.39
CA LEU A 75 -24.31 -5.59 8.94
C LEU A 75 -23.80 -6.94 8.42
N THR A 76 -24.68 -7.92 8.32
CA THR A 76 -24.34 -9.32 7.94
C THR A 76 -23.67 -9.46 6.56
N ALA A 77 -23.92 -8.51 5.64
CA ALA A 77 -23.25 -8.47 4.34
C ALA A 77 -21.72 -8.36 4.45
N LEU A 78 -21.19 -7.81 5.55
CA LEU A 78 -19.75 -7.66 5.76
C LEU A 78 -19.04 -9.01 5.98
N THR A 79 -19.73 -10.03 6.51
CA THR A 79 -19.14 -11.36 6.74
C THR A 79 -18.69 -11.99 5.43
N GLY A 80 -19.50 -11.89 4.37
CA GLY A 80 -19.14 -12.38 3.03
C GLY A 80 -17.96 -11.61 2.42
N ILE A 81 -17.93 -10.29 2.61
CA ILE A 81 -16.84 -9.43 2.13
C ILE A 81 -15.51 -9.77 2.83
N LEU A 82 -15.54 -10.00 4.14
CA LEU A 82 -14.36 -10.36 4.93
C LEU A 82 -13.81 -11.76 4.60
N ALA A 83 -14.69 -12.69 4.22
CA ALA A 83 -14.32 -14.04 3.80
C ALA A 83 -13.80 -14.11 2.35
N ALA A 84 -14.09 -13.10 1.53
CA ALA A 84 -13.66 -13.08 0.14
C ALA A 84 -12.14 -12.88 0.00
N PRO A 85 -11.48 -13.57 -0.95
CA PRO A 85 -10.06 -13.38 -1.19
C PRO A 85 -9.79 -11.99 -1.79
N PRO A 86 -8.84 -11.21 -1.25
CA PRO A 86 -8.48 -9.89 -1.77
C PRO A 86 -7.75 -10.03 -3.10
N THR A 87 -8.42 -9.65 -4.19
CA THR A 87 -7.94 -9.87 -5.56
C THR A 87 -8.27 -8.66 -6.44
N ALA A 88 -7.41 -8.40 -7.42
CA ALA A 88 -7.66 -7.36 -8.41
C ALA A 88 -8.59 -7.90 -9.52
N GLU A 89 -9.87 -7.52 -9.47
CA GLU A 89 -10.93 -7.93 -10.43
C GLU A 89 -10.75 -7.39 -11.88
N LEU A 90 -9.53 -6.98 -12.26
CA LEU A 90 -9.24 -6.41 -13.58
C LEU A 90 -8.62 -7.41 -14.54
N GLU A 91 -8.12 -8.55 -14.05
CA GLU A 91 -7.56 -9.60 -14.89
C GLU A 91 -8.61 -10.68 -15.19
N PRO A 92 -8.66 -11.20 -16.43
CA PRO A 92 -9.59 -12.27 -16.78
C PRO A 92 -9.33 -13.49 -15.90
N LEU A 93 -10.41 -14.10 -15.39
CA LEU A 93 -10.34 -15.36 -14.66
C LEU A 93 -9.73 -16.42 -15.59
N THR A 94 -8.66 -17.07 -15.15
CA THR A 94 -8.13 -18.25 -15.82
C THR A 94 -8.92 -19.45 -15.30
N ASP A 95 -9.64 -20.17 -16.17
CA ASP A 95 -10.49 -21.31 -15.81
C ASP A 95 -11.53 -21.02 -14.70
N GLY A 96 -12.06 -19.80 -14.65
CA GLY A 96 -13.05 -19.38 -13.64
C GLY A 96 -12.48 -19.15 -12.24
N GLN A 97 -11.16 -19.26 -12.06
CA GLN A 97 -10.48 -18.99 -10.79
C GLN A 97 -9.72 -17.67 -10.84
N VAL A 98 -9.76 -16.95 -9.71
CA VAL A 98 -9.01 -15.72 -9.56
C VAL A 98 -7.53 -16.05 -9.48
N THR A 99 -6.76 -15.45 -10.39
CA THR A 99 -5.41 -15.94 -10.71
C THR A 99 -4.34 -15.42 -9.72
N GLN A 100 -4.58 -14.31 -9.01
CA GLN A 100 -3.59 -13.72 -8.11
C GLN A 100 -4.19 -12.84 -6.99
N THR A 101 -3.64 -12.93 -5.77
CA THR A 101 -3.98 -12.05 -4.64
C THR A 101 -3.13 -10.78 -4.63
N ASP A 102 -3.62 -9.71 -4.01
CA ASP A 102 -2.90 -8.43 -3.91
C ASP A 102 -1.50 -8.59 -3.28
N GLU A 103 -1.40 -9.38 -2.21
CA GLU A 103 -0.13 -9.60 -1.49
C GLU A 103 0.87 -10.38 -2.34
N ALA A 104 0.39 -11.34 -3.16
CA ALA A 104 1.24 -12.09 -4.08
C ALA A 104 1.79 -11.17 -5.19
N ASP A 105 0.96 -10.28 -5.75
CA ASP A 105 1.44 -9.30 -6.73
C ASP A 105 2.37 -8.23 -6.11
N MET A 106 2.08 -7.81 -4.88
CA MET A 106 2.96 -6.91 -4.13
C MET A 106 4.31 -7.55 -3.75
N GLY A 107 4.34 -8.86 -3.53
CA GLY A 107 5.48 -9.62 -3.00
C GLY A 107 5.80 -9.31 -1.53
N ILE A 108 4.90 -8.60 -0.85
CA ILE A 108 5.00 -8.17 0.55
C ILE A 108 3.58 -8.18 1.13
N THR A 109 3.40 -8.76 2.32
CA THR A 109 2.10 -8.80 2.98
C THR A 109 1.72 -7.44 3.58
N TYR A 110 0.44 -7.19 3.85
CA TYR A 110 -0.01 -5.96 4.50
C TYR A 110 0.59 -5.80 5.92
N SER A 111 0.80 -6.91 6.64
CA SER A 111 1.46 -6.88 7.96
C SER A 111 2.92 -6.45 7.86
N GLU A 112 3.65 -6.98 6.88
CA GLU A 112 5.03 -6.58 6.57
C GLU A 112 5.09 -5.11 6.12
N LEU A 113 4.17 -4.67 5.26
CA LEU A 113 4.09 -3.29 4.77
C LEU A 113 3.82 -2.29 5.91
N SER A 114 2.92 -2.61 6.83
CA SER A 114 2.63 -1.77 7.99
C SER A 114 3.89 -1.59 8.87
N THR A 115 4.65 -2.67 9.08
CA THR A 115 5.94 -2.63 9.79
C THR A 115 6.98 -1.79 9.05
N ILE A 116 7.13 -2.00 7.75
CA ILE A 116 8.04 -1.23 6.88
C ILE A 116 7.67 0.26 6.88
N GLY A 117 6.38 0.59 6.80
CA GLY A 117 5.85 1.96 6.83
C GLY A 117 6.23 2.69 8.11
N ARG A 118 6.01 2.05 9.26
CA ARG A 118 6.44 2.56 10.57
C ARG A 118 7.96 2.75 10.64
N LEU A 119 8.76 1.79 10.21
CA LEU A 119 10.22 1.92 10.19
C LEU A 119 10.69 3.10 9.31
N ARG A 120 10.12 3.23 8.12
CA ARG A 120 10.43 4.31 7.17
C ARG A 120 10.10 5.69 7.73
N LYS A 121 8.86 5.87 8.24
CA LYS A 121 8.34 7.21 8.59
C LYS A 121 8.56 7.56 10.05
N ILE A 122 8.32 6.65 10.99
CA ILE A 122 8.45 6.91 12.43
C ILE A 122 9.91 6.76 12.84
N SER A 123 10.52 5.59 12.58
CA SER A 123 11.92 5.28 12.93
C SER A 123 12.95 5.85 11.94
N LYS A 124 12.50 6.64 10.95
CA LYS A 124 13.35 7.38 9.99
C LYS A 124 14.36 6.51 9.24
N CYS A 125 14.01 5.25 8.97
CA CYS A 125 14.92 4.31 8.34
C CYS A 125 14.95 4.46 6.81
N GLY A 126 16.16 4.64 6.25
CA GLY A 126 16.46 4.40 4.84
C GLY A 126 16.68 2.90 4.54
N PRO A 127 17.08 2.52 3.32
CA PRO A 127 17.17 1.11 2.92
C PRO A 127 18.10 0.28 3.82
N PHE A 128 19.32 0.77 4.06
CA PHE A 128 20.31 0.04 4.86
C PHE A 128 19.90 -0.08 6.34
N SER A 129 19.51 1.02 6.98
CA SER A 129 19.08 0.99 8.38
C SER A 129 17.80 0.16 8.59
N MET A 130 16.91 0.14 7.60
CA MET A 130 15.71 -0.71 7.64
C MET A 130 16.11 -2.19 7.59
N PHE A 131 17.01 -2.56 6.67
CA PHE A 131 17.57 -3.92 6.61
C PHE A 131 18.18 -4.35 7.95
N CYS A 132 19.05 -3.54 8.55
CA CYS A 132 19.68 -3.84 9.83
C CYS A 132 18.68 -4.02 10.99
N LYS A 133 17.53 -3.35 10.96
CA LYS A 133 16.48 -3.57 11.97
C LYS A 133 15.67 -4.83 11.68
N LEU A 134 15.26 -5.02 10.43
CA LEU A 134 14.39 -6.13 10.04
C LEU A 134 15.06 -7.49 10.19
N ILE A 135 16.37 -7.61 9.97
CA ILE A 135 17.09 -8.88 10.18
C ILE A 135 16.99 -9.38 11.62
N HIS A 136 16.81 -8.49 12.60
CA HIS A 136 16.61 -8.85 14.01
C HIS A 136 15.14 -9.06 14.32
N MET A 137 14.25 -8.22 13.77
CA MET A 137 12.81 -8.31 14.01
C MET A 137 12.17 -9.55 13.38
N TRP A 138 12.68 -9.99 12.24
CA TRP A 138 12.15 -11.13 11.47
C TRP A 138 13.07 -12.36 11.51
N LYS A 139 14.04 -12.40 12.43
CA LYS A 139 15.07 -13.46 12.52
C LYS A 139 14.49 -14.88 12.60
N ASP A 140 13.31 -15.03 13.21
CA ASP A 140 12.67 -16.33 13.44
C ASP A 140 11.79 -16.76 12.27
N ILE A 141 11.58 -15.89 11.28
CA ILE A 141 10.62 -16.07 10.18
C ILE A 141 11.33 -16.01 8.82
N LEU A 142 12.35 -15.17 8.66
CA LEU A 142 13.03 -14.90 7.40
C LEU A 142 14.54 -14.89 7.57
N SER A 143 15.25 -15.43 6.57
CA SER A 143 16.70 -15.33 6.46
C SER A 143 17.15 -13.90 6.13
N PRO A 144 18.40 -13.50 6.46
CA PRO A 144 18.92 -12.19 6.08
C PRO A 144 18.78 -11.88 4.59
N THR A 145 18.96 -12.88 3.72
CA THR A 145 18.82 -12.75 2.27
C THR A 145 17.39 -12.39 1.86
N GLU A 146 16.39 -13.05 2.44
CA GLU A 146 14.98 -12.75 2.17
C GLU A 146 14.59 -11.35 2.67
N VAL A 147 15.09 -10.95 3.85
CA VAL A 147 14.88 -9.59 4.37
C VAL A 147 15.47 -8.55 3.42
N ALA A 148 16.70 -8.78 2.92
CA ALA A 148 17.31 -7.87 1.95
C ALA A 148 16.51 -7.78 0.65
N GLN A 149 16.02 -8.91 0.13
CA GLN A 149 15.17 -8.94 -1.06
C GLN A 149 13.88 -8.13 -0.85
N LYS A 150 13.18 -8.31 0.28
CA LYS A 150 11.98 -7.55 0.63
C LYS A 150 12.25 -6.05 0.77
N VAL A 151 13.33 -5.66 1.45
CA VAL A 151 13.72 -4.24 1.59
C VAL A 151 14.01 -3.62 0.22
N LYS A 152 14.79 -4.31 -0.62
CA LYS A 152 15.10 -3.82 -1.97
C LYS A 152 13.85 -3.71 -2.84
N LEU A 153 12.97 -4.72 -2.79
CA LEU A 153 11.68 -4.73 -3.50
C LEU A 153 10.82 -3.52 -3.08
N PHE A 154 10.66 -3.32 -1.77
CA PHE A 154 9.91 -2.19 -1.23
C PHE A 154 10.46 -0.85 -1.73
N PHE A 155 11.75 -0.56 -1.54
CA PHE A 155 12.31 0.74 -1.93
C PHE A 155 12.30 0.97 -3.44
N ARG A 156 12.47 -0.07 -4.26
CA ARG A 156 12.30 0.02 -5.73
C ARG A 156 10.87 0.42 -6.08
N ARG A 157 9.86 -0.30 -5.58
CA ARG A 157 8.44 0.00 -5.85
C ARG A 157 8.02 1.37 -5.31
N TYR A 158 8.34 1.66 -4.05
CA TYR A 158 8.09 2.95 -3.41
C TYR A 158 8.65 4.11 -4.25
N SER A 159 9.94 4.03 -4.63
CA SER A 159 10.58 5.13 -5.36
C SER A 159 10.09 5.27 -6.79
N ALA A 160 9.80 4.16 -7.48
CA ALA A 160 9.23 4.19 -8.83
C ALA A 160 7.81 4.76 -8.84
N ASN A 161 7.00 4.47 -7.82
CA ASN A 161 5.61 4.89 -7.75
C ASN A 161 5.38 6.19 -6.97
N ARG A 162 6.41 6.81 -6.36
CA ARG A 162 6.22 8.01 -5.52
C ARG A 162 5.55 9.16 -6.26
N HIS A 163 5.78 9.28 -7.56
CA HIS A 163 5.10 10.26 -8.41
C HIS A 163 3.57 10.18 -8.38
N LYS A 164 2.97 9.05 -7.99
CA LYS A 164 1.51 8.91 -7.82
C LYS A 164 1.01 9.66 -6.59
N MET A 165 1.83 9.80 -5.55
CA MET A 165 1.48 10.48 -4.30
C MET A 165 1.36 12.00 -4.45
N THR A 166 2.01 12.58 -5.47
CA THR A 166 1.91 14.02 -5.76
C THR A 166 0.50 14.44 -6.19
N THR A 167 -0.32 13.50 -6.65
CA THR A 167 -1.69 13.74 -7.14
C THR A 167 -2.70 12.80 -6.49
N ILE A 168 -2.41 12.28 -5.30
CA ILE A 168 -3.34 11.42 -4.57
C ILE A 168 -4.47 12.26 -3.97
N THR A 169 -5.64 11.66 -3.81
CA THR A 169 -6.79 12.27 -3.13
C THR A 169 -6.44 12.68 -1.70
N PRO A 170 -6.81 13.90 -1.26
CA PRO A 170 -6.62 14.32 0.13
C PRO A 170 -7.38 13.38 1.06
N SER A 171 -6.68 12.87 2.08
CA SER A 171 -7.18 11.80 2.93
C SER A 171 -7.29 12.24 4.39
N TYR A 172 -8.22 11.65 5.14
CA TYR A 172 -8.27 11.81 6.60
C TYR A 172 -6.95 11.34 7.22
N HIS A 173 -6.43 12.10 8.17
CA HIS A 173 -5.19 11.76 8.87
C HIS A 173 -5.50 10.88 10.09
N ALA A 174 -5.04 9.63 10.07
CA ALA A 174 -5.16 8.70 11.20
C ALA A 174 -3.78 8.13 11.58
N GLU A 175 -3.08 7.51 10.63
CA GLU A 175 -1.81 6.85 10.90
C GLU A 175 -0.61 7.81 10.91
N SER A 176 0.26 7.65 11.92
CA SER A 176 1.49 8.44 12.08
C SER A 176 2.59 8.08 11.06
N TYR A 177 2.35 7.11 10.19
CA TYR A 177 3.25 6.74 9.09
C TYR A 177 2.70 7.09 7.69
N SER A 178 1.67 7.94 7.60
CA SER A 178 1.07 8.35 6.33
C SER A 178 2.11 8.81 5.29
N PRO A 179 1.96 8.39 4.01
CA PRO A 179 2.82 8.81 2.91
C PRO A 179 2.35 10.12 2.24
N ASP A 180 1.35 10.84 2.77
CA ASP A 180 0.83 12.08 2.16
C ASP A 180 1.93 13.10 1.84
N ASP A 181 2.01 13.51 0.58
CA ASP A 181 3.06 14.39 0.07
C ASP A 181 2.71 15.89 0.23
N ASN A 182 1.45 16.22 0.48
CA ASN A 182 0.99 17.62 0.52
C ASN A 182 1.40 18.33 1.80
N ARG A 183 1.37 17.63 2.94
CA ARG A 183 1.56 18.24 4.27
C ARG A 183 2.43 17.41 5.19
N PHE A 184 2.28 16.08 5.19
CA PHE A 184 2.82 15.25 6.28
C PHE A 184 4.18 14.60 5.97
N ASP A 185 4.43 14.22 4.71
CA ASP A 185 5.61 13.44 4.31
C ASP A 185 6.24 13.97 3.03
N LEU A 186 6.79 15.18 3.13
CA LEU A 186 7.50 15.86 2.04
C LEU A 186 8.72 15.04 1.60
N ARG A 187 8.73 14.58 0.34
CA ARG A 187 9.79 13.73 -0.22
C ARG A 187 10.03 14.06 -1.69
N PRO A 188 11.22 13.76 -2.25
CA PRO A 188 11.39 13.73 -3.70
C PRO A 188 10.38 12.77 -4.35
N PHE A 189 9.98 13.05 -5.57
CA PHE A 189 9.18 12.12 -6.40
C PHE A 189 9.93 11.65 -7.65
N LEU A 190 11.12 12.21 -7.92
CA LEU A 190 12.06 11.75 -8.92
C LEU A 190 13.29 11.16 -8.20
N TYR A 191 13.33 9.84 -8.11
CA TYR A 191 14.41 9.10 -7.45
C TYR A 191 15.27 8.33 -8.47
N ASN A 192 16.54 8.08 -8.11
CA ASN A 192 17.26 6.95 -8.68
C ASN A 192 16.72 5.66 -8.05
N THR A 193 15.78 5.00 -8.75
CA THR A 193 15.06 3.81 -8.28
C THR A 193 15.94 2.56 -8.11
N ARG A 194 17.20 2.61 -8.56
CA ARG A 194 18.17 1.52 -8.39
C ARG A 194 18.86 1.53 -7.02
N TRP A 195 18.84 2.66 -6.30
CA TRP A 195 19.49 2.83 -4.99
C TRP A 195 20.90 2.22 -4.91
N PRO A 196 21.81 2.56 -5.85
CA PRO A 196 23.03 1.78 -6.08
C PRO A 196 23.97 1.73 -4.89
N TRP A 197 24.08 2.82 -4.13
CA TRP A 197 24.93 2.88 -2.94
C TRP A 197 24.33 2.07 -1.80
N GLN A 198 23.07 2.34 -1.48
CA GLN A 198 22.37 1.76 -0.34
C GLN A 198 22.21 0.24 -0.50
N PHE A 199 21.90 -0.24 -1.71
CA PHE A 199 21.78 -1.66 -1.98
C PHE A 199 23.14 -2.37 -1.93
N ARG A 200 24.23 -1.71 -2.37
CA ARG A 200 25.59 -2.24 -2.20
C ARG A 200 25.98 -2.36 -0.73
N CYS A 201 25.60 -1.40 0.12
CA CYS A 201 25.82 -1.50 1.57
C CYS A 201 25.10 -2.72 2.15
N ILE A 202 23.85 -3.00 1.74
CA ILE A 202 23.11 -4.19 2.15
C ILE A 202 23.85 -5.46 1.69
N ASP A 203 24.28 -5.51 0.43
CA ASP A 203 25.00 -6.67 -0.13
C ASP A 203 26.32 -6.95 0.59
N ASN A 204 27.09 -5.90 0.90
CA ASN A 204 28.32 -6.03 1.67
C ASN A 204 28.05 -6.57 3.08
N GLN A 205 26.98 -6.11 3.74
CA GLN A 205 26.61 -6.59 5.06
C GLN A 205 26.17 -8.05 5.04
N LEU A 206 25.40 -8.47 4.02
CA LEU A 206 25.06 -9.88 3.81
C LEU A 206 26.29 -10.75 3.61
N ALA A 207 27.26 -10.29 2.81
CA ALA A 207 28.50 -11.01 2.58
C ALA A 207 29.32 -11.20 3.87
N GLN A 208 29.29 -10.23 4.78
CA GLN A 208 29.92 -10.35 6.11
C GLN A 208 29.19 -11.32 7.05
N MET A 209 27.88 -11.49 6.87
CA MET A 209 27.05 -12.41 7.66
C MET A 209 27.12 -13.85 7.14
N ALA A 210 27.56 -14.07 5.90
CA ALA A 210 27.72 -15.40 5.34
C ALA A 210 28.76 -16.18 6.17
N PRO A 211 28.52 -17.47 6.48
CA PRO A 211 29.49 -18.27 7.20
C PRO A 211 30.81 -18.30 6.42
N LYS A 212 31.92 -17.95 7.08
CA LYS A 212 33.25 -18.14 6.50
C LYS A 212 33.41 -19.63 6.21
N ALA A 213 33.77 -19.98 4.97
CA ALA A 213 34.11 -21.36 4.63
C ALA A 213 35.15 -21.87 5.64
N PRO A 214 35.02 -23.12 6.14
CA PRO A 214 36.05 -23.69 6.99
C PRO A 214 37.37 -23.68 6.20
N ASN A 215 38.40 -23.06 6.77
CA ASN A 215 39.76 -23.16 6.24
C ASN A 215 40.15 -24.64 6.26
N HIS A 216 40.33 -25.23 5.08
CA HIS A 216 40.95 -26.55 4.92
C HIS A 216 42.45 -26.49 5.21
#